data_AF-A0A1V8S9J3-F1
#
_entry.id   AF-A0A1V8S9J3-F1
#
_cell.length_a   1.000
_cell.length_b   1.000
_cell.length_c   1.000
_cell.angle_alpha   90.00
_cell.angle_beta   90.00
_cell.angle_gamma   90.00
#
_symmetry.space_group_name_H-M   'P 1'
#
loop_
_entity.id
_entity.type
_entity.pdbx_description
1 polymer ?
#
loop_
_entity_poly.entity_id
_entity_poly.type
_entity_poly.pdbx_seq_one_letter_code
_entity_poly.pdbx_strand_id
1 'polypeptide(L)'
;MSLIASRTALLEPLRDFVNVARKPIWGTCAGLILLADVVGGGGPKLEGFGGLAVEVRRNYFGRQVESFEADLDLPFLASGRGTVEPFHTIFIRAPVVSSLLLSSQPTSLPNTSSSAPDRPEVEILARLPARAKAVTGPGAGKSAGELREEGDIVAVRQGNVFGTAFHPELTGDGRIHGWWLGKVGKWVEGKKDAGEGVSE
;
A
#
# COMPACT_ATOMS: atom_id res chain seq x y z
N MET A 1 -0.04 16.35 1.01
CA MET A 1 0.23 15.53 2.21
C MET A 1 1.69 15.61 2.64
N SER A 2 2.68 15.22 1.82
CA SER A 2 4.11 15.36 2.18
C SER A 2 4.53 16.79 2.55
N LEU A 3 4.06 17.79 1.80
CA LEU A 3 4.33 19.21 2.09
C LEU A 3 3.77 19.65 3.46
N ILE A 4 2.61 19.11 3.84
CA ILE A 4 2.02 19.40 5.16
C ILE A 4 2.85 18.72 6.25
N ALA A 5 3.22 17.45 6.06
CA ALA A 5 4.06 16.72 7.00
C ALA A 5 5.43 17.41 7.20
N SER A 6 6.04 17.89 6.13
CA SER A 6 7.29 18.67 6.19
C SER A 6 7.10 19.99 6.94
N ARG A 7 6.05 20.77 6.61
CA ARG A 7 5.76 22.05 7.27
C ARG A 7 5.35 21.91 8.74
N THR A 8 4.89 20.74 9.14
CA THR A 8 4.47 20.43 10.53
C THR A 8 5.55 19.67 11.30
N ALA A 9 6.74 19.50 10.74
CA ALA A 9 7.84 18.72 11.32
C ALA A 9 7.48 17.24 11.64
N LEU A 10 6.45 16.69 10.98
CA LEU A 10 6.02 15.31 11.14
C LEU A 10 6.73 14.34 10.19
N LEU A 11 7.43 14.83 9.17
CA LEU A 11 8.04 13.98 8.15
C LEU A 11 9.08 13.01 8.75
N GLU A 12 10.04 13.52 9.52
CA GLU A 12 11.09 12.68 10.14
C GLU A 12 10.53 11.74 11.22
N PRO A 13 9.67 12.19 12.17
CA PRO A 13 9.03 11.27 13.12
C PRO A 13 8.27 10.12 12.44
N LEU A 14 7.60 10.38 11.31
CA LEU A 14 6.90 9.34 10.55
C LEU A 14 7.89 8.41 9.83
N ARG A 15 9.01 8.91 9.33
CA ARG A 15 10.09 8.07 8.79
C ARG A 15 10.68 7.15 9.86
N ASP A 16 10.95 7.68 11.05
CA ASP A 16 11.47 6.91 12.18
C ASP A 16 10.46 5.86 12.65
N PHE A 17 9.19 6.22 12.74
CA PHE A 17 8.11 5.29 13.09
C PHE A 17 8.09 4.06 12.18
N VAL A 18 8.25 4.28 10.88
CA VAL A 18 8.16 3.23 9.86
C VAL A 18 9.47 2.44 9.72
N ASN A 19 10.61 3.14 9.65
CA ASN A 19 11.89 2.56 9.25
C ASN A 19 12.80 2.19 10.44
N VAL A 20 12.72 2.93 11.55
CA VAL A 20 13.59 2.71 12.73
C VAL A 20 12.84 1.91 13.80
N ALA A 21 11.70 2.41 14.27
CA ALA A 21 10.88 1.74 15.26
C ALA A 21 10.17 0.49 14.71
N ARG A 22 10.13 0.35 13.37
CA ARG A 22 9.49 -0.75 12.63
C ARG A 22 8.07 -1.04 13.12
N LYS A 23 7.33 0.02 13.46
CA LYS A 23 5.95 -0.08 13.94
C LYS A 23 5.03 -0.43 12.76
N PRO A 24 4.01 -1.28 12.96
CA PRO A 24 3.06 -1.61 11.91
C PRO A 24 2.40 -0.36 11.33
N ILE A 25 2.46 -0.21 10.01
CA ILE A 25 1.77 0.87 9.30
C ILE A 25 1.02 0.35 8.08
N TRP A 26 -0.14 0.93 7.82
CA TRP A 26 -0.95 0.65 6.65
C TRP A 26 -1.27 1.94 5.90
N GLY A 27 -0.83 2.01 4.64
CA GLY A 27 -1.18 3.10 3.74
C GLY A 27 -2.23 2.67 2.71
N THR A 28 -3.40 3.32 2.75
CA THR A 28 -4.46 3.17 1.74
C THR A 28 -4.39 4.32 0.73
N CYS A 29 -4.56 4.03 -0.56
CA CYS A 29 -4.55 4.99 -1.67
C CYS A 29 -3.37 5.98 -1.61
N ALA A 30 -3.59 7.23 -1.19
CA ALA A 30 -2.53 8.22 -1.04
C ALA A 30 -1.46 7.83 0.00
N GLY A 31 -1.83 7.03 1.00
CA GLY A 31 -0.90 6.45 1.97
C GLY A 31 0.09 5.48 1.32
N LEU A 32 -0.35 4.67 0.35
CA LEU A 32 0.54 3.80 -0.43
C LEU A 32 1.58 4.63 -1.19
N ILE A 33 1.17 5.76 -1.78
CA ILE A 33 2.08 6.68 -2.47
C ILE A 33 3.14 7.25 -1.50
N LEU A 34 2.75 7.58 -0.26
CA LEU A 34 3.67 8.12 0.74
C LEU A 34 4.64 7.07 1.29
N LEU A 35 4.28 5.79 1.28
CA LEU A 35 5.13 4.70 1.76
C LEU A 35 6.07 4.14 0.68
N ALA A 36 5.82 4.43 -0.59
CA ALA A 36 6.68 4.00 -1.69
C ALA A 36 8.02 4.74 -1.69
N ASP A 37 9.10 4.01 -1.93
CA ASP A 37 10.45 4.59 -2.04
C ASP A 37 10.61 5.38 -3.35
N VAL A 38 9.87 5.03 -4.41
CA VAL A 38 9.86 5.77 -5.68
C VAL A 38 8.42 6.09 -6.10
N VAL A 39 8.17 7.34 -6.47
CA VAL A 39 6.87 7.80 -6.96
C VAL A 39 6.99 8.32 -8.38
N GLY A 40 6.35 7.64 -9.31
CA GLY A 40 6.21 8.03 -10.71
C GLY A 40 4.86 8.70 -11.03
N GLY A 41 4.74 9.20 -12.26
CA GLY A 41 3.56 9.96 -12.70
C GLY A 41 3.73 11.45 -12.43
N GLY A 42 3.58 12.26 -13.49
CA GLY A 42 3.97 13.68 -13.51
C GLY A 42 3.51 14.51 -12.30
N GLY A 43 4.35 15.46 -11.90
CA GLY A 43 4.14 16.34 -10.75
C GLY A 43 5.44 16.65 -10.00
N PRO A 44 5.39 17.45 -8.92
CA PRO A 44 6.57 17.70 -8.10
C PRO A 44 7.04 16.42 -7.41
N LYS A 45 8.37 16.27 -7.28
CA LYS A 45 8.99 15.14 -6.56
C LYS A 45 8.40 15.07 -5.15
N LEU A 46 7.84 13.92 -4.82
CA LEU A 46 7.20 13.69 -3.53
C LEU A 46 8.21 13.07 -2.58
N GLU A 47 8.51 13.75 -1.48
CA GLU A 47 9.23 13.14 -0.36
C GLU A 47 8.23 12.40 0.54
N GLY A 48 8.16 11.08 0.38
CA GLY A 48 7.36 10.20 1.22
C GLY A 48 8.05 9.85 2.55
N PHE A 49 7.36 9.01 3.32
CA PHE A 49 7.90 8.34 4.51
C PHE A 49 8.83 7.18 4.12
N GLY A 50 8.64 6.61 2.93
CA GLY A 50 9.30 5.38 2.52
C GLY A 50 8.87 4.18 3.39
N GLY A 51 9.46 3.02 3.13
CA GLY A 51 9.15 1.79 3.87
C GLY A 51 8.68 0.64 2.99
N LEU A 52 8.25 0.93 1.76
CA LEU A 52 7.97 -0.04 0.71
C LEU A 52 8.96 0.15 -0.45
N ALA A 53 9.75 -0.89 -0.72
CA ALA A 53 10.68 -0.99 -1.84
C ALA A 53 9.92 -1.23 -3.15
N VAL A 54 9.11 -0.25 -3.54
CA VAL A 54 8.26 -0.29 -4.73
C VAL A 54 8.28 1.07 -5.42
N GLU A 55 8.04 1.05 -6.72
CA GLU A 55 7.65 2.22 -7.47
C GLU A 55 6.12 2.28 -7.56
N VAL A 56 5.55 3.43 -7.22
CA VAL A 56 4.11 3.70 -7.34
C VAL A 56 3.87 4.79 -8.37
N ARG A 57 2.99 4.52 -9.34
CA ARG A 57 2.50 5.55 -10.27
C ARG A 57 1.19 6.15 -9.77
N ARG A 58 1.14 7.48 -9.72
CA ARG A 58 -0.05 8.24 -9.34
C ARG A 58 -1.08 8.27 -10.46
N ASN A 59 -2.36 8.23 -10.11
CA ASN A 59 -3.50 8.42 -11.03
C ASN A 59 -3.37 7.56 -12.30
N TYR A 60 -2.97 6.30 -12.13
CA TYR A 60 -2.57 5.44 -13.24
C TYR A 60 -3.71 5.14 -14.21
N PHE A 61 -4.94 5.06 -13.70
CA PHE A 61 -6.13 4.68 -14.47
C PHE A 61 -6.75 5.80 -15.34
N GLY A 62 -6.08 6.95 -15.49
CA GLY A 62 -6.43 7.98 -16.47
C GLY A 62 -7.34 9.11 -15.96
N ARG A 63 -7.77 9.99 -16.89
CA ARG A 63 -8.30 11.33 -16.60
C ARG A 63 -9.83 11.47 -16.51
N GLN A 64 -10.60 10.40 -16.74
CA GLN A 64 -12.09 10.45 -16.72
C GLN A 64 -12.79 9.13 -16.32
N VAL A 65 -12.07 8.06 -15.94
CA VAL A 65 -12.67 6.81 -15.41
C VAL A 65 -12.36 6.72 -13.91
N GLU A 66 -12.67 7.78 -13.17
CA GLU A 66 -11.98 8.16 -11.92
C GLU A 66 -12.45 7.42 -10.66
N SER A 67 -13.48 6.60 -10.73
CA SER A 67 -13.81 5.67 -9.65
C SER A 67 -14.44 4.41 -10.21
N PHE A 68 -13.95 3.25 -9.77
CA PHE A 68 -14.54 1.98 -10.14
C PHE A 68 -14.47 1.02 -8.96
N GLU A 69 -15.28 -0.02 -9.06
CA GLU A 69 -15.38 -1.06 -8.06
C GLU A 69 -15.07 -2.40 -8.72
N ALA A 70 -14.38 -3.26 -7.97
CA ALA A 70 -14.05 -4.61 -8.39
C ALA A 70 -14.07 -5.54 -7.18
N ASP A 71 -14.56 -6.75 -7.39
CA ASP A 71 -14.41 -7.81 -6.39
C ASP A 71 -13.06 -8.50 -6.60
N LEU A 72 -12.26 -8.58 -5.54
CA LEU A 72 -10.95 -9.22 -5.55
C LEU A 72 -10.91 -10.40 -4.61
N ASP A 73 -10.35 -11.51 -5.07
CA ASP A 73 -9.96 -12.59 -4.19
C ASP A 73 -8.75 -12.14 -3.37
N LEU A 74 -8.91 -12.08 -2.04
CA LEU A 74 -7.85 -11.73 -1.10
C LEU A 74 -7.54 -12.95 -0.20
N PRO A 75 -6.72 -13.91 -0.67
CA PRO A 75 -6.46 -15.16 0.04
C PRO A 75 -5.92 -14.97 1.47
N PHE A 76 -5.21 -13.88 1.72
CA PHE A 76 -4.66 -13.56 3.05
C PHE A 76 -5.74 -13.22 4.09
N LEU A 77 -6.99 -12.97 3.68
CA LEU A 77 -8.14 -12.78 4.57
C LEU A 77 -8.84 -14.10 4.94
N ALA A 78 -8.49 -15.21 4.28
CA ALA A 78 -9.06 -16.51 4.55
C ALA A 78 -8.74 -16.96 5.99
N SER A 79 -9.78 -17.05 6.84
CA SER A 79 -9.62 -17.41 8.26
C SER A 79 -9.93 -18.89 8.55
N GLY A 80 -9.91 -19.77 7.54
CA GLY A 80 -10.19 -21.20 7.72
C GLY A 80 -10.18 -22.03 6.43
N ARG A 81 -10.54 -23.32 6.53
CA ARG A 81 -10.74 -24.22 5.37
C ARG A 81 -12.13 -23.98 4.76
N GLY A 82 -12.29 -22.89 4.01
CA GLY A 82 -13.51 -22.54 3.29
C GLY A 82 -13.20 -21.73 2.03
N THR A 83 -14.20 -21.58 1.16
CA THR A 83 -14.12 -20.69 -0.01
C THR A 83 -13.96 -19.25 0.45
N VAL A 84 -12.95 -18.53 -0.08
CA VAL A 84 -12.74 -17.12 0.21
C VAL A 84 -13.80 -16.32 -0.53
N GLU A 85 -14.73 -15.71 0.20
CA GLU A 85 -15.66 -14.76 -0.41
C GLU A 85 -14.86 -13.57 -0.96
N PRO A 86 -15.07 -13.17 -2.23
CA PRO A 86 -14.42 -12.00 -2.81
C PRO A 86 -14.59 -10.77 -1.91
N PHE A 87 -13.57 -9.93 -1.88
CA PHE A 87 -13.59 -8.68 -1.15
C PHE A 87 -13.90 -7.55 -2.14
N HIS A 88 -14.96 -6.81 -1.86
CA HIS A 88 -15.38 -5.68 -2.67
C HIS A 88 -14.40 -4.52 -2.49
N THR A 89 -13.78 -4.03 -3.57
CA THR A 89 -12.77 -2.97 -3.54
C THR A 89 -13.21 -1.74 -4.30
N ILE A 90 -13.05 -0.57 -3.69
CA ILE A 90 -13.41 0.73 -4.25
C ILE A 90 -12.12 1.48 -4.60
N PHE A 91 -11.94 1.81 -5.88
CA PHE A 91 -10.79 2.55 -6.39
C PHE A 91 -11.21 3.96 -6.76
N ILE A 92 -10.62 4.98 -6.14
CA ILE A 92 -10.89 6.40 -6.44
C ILE A 92 -9.57 7.08 -6.77
N ARG A 93 -9.39 7.48 -8.03
CA ARG A 93 -8.11 8.00 -8.55
C ARG A 93 -6.90 7.17 -8.08
N ALA A 94 -7.08 5.85 -8.10
CA ALA A 94 -6.18 4.95 -7.42
C ALA A 94 -4.76 4.98 -8.03
N PRO A 95 -3.72 4.87 -7.19
CA PRO A 95 -2.37 4.59 -7.68
C PRO A 95 -2.23 3.12 -8.11
N VAL A 96 -1.11 2.78 -8.74
CA VAL A 96 -0.70 1.38 -8.96
C VAL A 96 0.75 1.18 -8.56
N VAL A 97 1.11 -0.01 -8.08
CA VAL A 97 2.51 -0.41 -7.94
C VAL A 97 3.03 -0.84 -9.32
N SER A 98 3.92 -0.06 -9.91
CA SER A 98 4.44 -0.31 -11.26
C SER A 98 5.65 -1.23 -11.29
N SER A 99 6.47 -1.22 -10.25
CA SER A 99 7.63 -2.11 -10.14
C SER A 99 7.99 -2.39 -8.68
N LEU A 100 8.57 -3.57 -8.44
CA LEU A 100 9.23 -3.88 -7.18
C LEU A 100 10.70 -3.44 -7.31
N LEU A 101 11.24 -2.82 -6.26
CA LEU A 101 12.64 -2.42 -6.23
C LEU A 101 13.45 -3.56 -5.61
N LEU A 102 14.42 -4.09 -6.36
CA LEU A 102 15.36 -5.07 -5.84
C LEU A 102 16.16 -4.45 -4.69
N SER A 103 16.42 -5.23 -3.64
CA SER A 103 17.22 -4.84 -2.45
C SER A 103 18.67 -4.43 -2.76
N SER A 104 19.08 -4.38 -4.03
CA SER A 104 20.46 -4.21 -4.47
C SER A 104 20.74 -2.92 -5.25
N GLN A 105 19.76 -2.03 -5.45
CA GLN A 105 20.04 -0.74 -6.10
C GLN A 105 20.25 0.39 -5.08
N PRO A 106 21.39 1.12 -5.15
CA PRO A 106 21.62 2.30 -4.34
C PRO A 106 20.59 3.36 -4.74
N THR A 107 19.74 3.73 -3.79
CA THR A 107 18.75 4.81 -3.92
C THR A 107 19.46 6.12 -4.26
N SER A 108 19.06 6.79 -5.34
CA SER A 108 19.58 8.11 -5.76
C SER A 108 19.06 9.29 -4.92
N LEU A 109 18.72 9.05 -3.66
CA LEU A 109 18.47 10.10 -2.67
C LEU A 109 19.84 10.58 -2.14
N PRO A 110 20.26 11.83 -2.40
CA PRO A 110 21.44 12.36 -1.75
C PRO A 110 21.09 12.61 -0.27
N ASN A 111 21.89 12.00 0.62
CA ASN A 111 21.82 12.12 2.08
C ASN A 111 20.57 11.55 2.76
N THR A 112 20.39 10.23 2.70
CA THR A 112 19.94 9.48 3.87
C THR A 112 20.82 8.24 3.99
N SER A 113 21.57 8.14 5.09
CA SER A 113 22.34 6.95 5.46
C SER A 113 21.36 5.87 5.92
N SER A 114 20.65 5.25 4.99
CA SER A 114 19.79 4.11 5.24
C SER A 114 19.55 3.35 3.92
N SER A 115 20.61 2.90 3.27
CA SER A 115 20.49 1.57 2.66
C SER A 115 20.24 0.62 3.83
N ALA A 116 19.00 0.22 4.08
CA ALA A 116 18.71 -0.78 5.10
C ALA A 116 18.97 -2.16 4.47
N PRO A 117 20.11 -2.83 4.74
CA PRO A 117 20.46 -4.11 4.12
C PRO A 117 19.59 -5.29 4.60
N ASP A 118 18.57 -5.06 5.45
CA ASP A 118 17.81 -6.09 6.15
C ASP A 118 16.28 -5.96 5.94
N ARG A 119 15.84 -5.25 4.90
CA ARG A 119 14.41 -5.13 4.60
C ARG A 119 13.93 -6.44 3.90
N PRO A 120 12.90 -7.13 4.41
CA PRO A 120 12.40 -8.36 3.80
C PRO A 120 11.88 -8.11 2.38
N GLU A 121 11.75 -9.15 1.57
CA GLU A 121 11.18 -9.05 0.23
C GLU A 121 9.75 -8.49 0.25
N VAL A 122 9.36 -7.81 -0.83
CA VAL A 122 7.99 -7.30 -1.00
C VAL A 122 7.09 -8.45 -1.43
N GLU A 123 6.08 -8.74 -0.61
CA GLU A 123 5.02 -9.70 -0.89
C GLU A 123 3.88 -9.01 -1.66
N ILE A 124 3.52 -9.54 -2.84
CA ILE A 124 2.32 -9.12 -3.58
C ILE A 124 1.12 -9.85 -3.00
N LEU A 125 0.17 -9.11 -2.43
CA LEU A 125 -1.01 -9.66 -1.77
C LEU A 125 -2.24 -9.70 -2.67
N ALA A 126 -2.33 -8.80 -3.66
CA ALA A 126 -3.44 -8.78 -4.60
C ALA A 126 -3.05 -8.10 -5.93
N ARG A 127 -3.65 -8.61 -7.01
CA ARG A 127 -3.60 -8.03 -8.34
C ARG A 127 -5.01 -7.80 -8.86
N LEU A 128 -5.23 -6.64 -9.47
CA LEU A 128 -6.44 -6.32 -10.20
C LEU A 128 -6.31 -6.93 -11.61
N PRO A 129 -7.15 -7.92 -11.98
CA PRO A 129 -7.05 -8.54 -13.29
C PRO A 129 -7.38 -7.55 -14.41
N ALA A 130 -6.76 -7.75 -15.57
CA ALA A 130 -6.95 -6.89 -16.75
C ALA A 130 -8.40 -6.80 -17.28
N ARG A 131 -9.31 -7.59 -16.70
CA ARG A 131 -10.71 -7.74 -17.11
C ARG A 131 -11.69 -7.46 -15.96
N ALA A 132 -11.26 -6.81 -14.88
CA ALA A 132 -12.17 -6.37 -13.84
C ALA A 132 -13.22 -5.45 -14.47
N LYS A 133 -14.35 -6.05 -14.87
CA LYS A 133 -15.54 -5.35 -15.32
C LYS A 133 -15.87 -4.38 -14.20
N ALA A 134 -15.87 -3.08 -14.49
CA ALA A 134 -16.49 -2.11 -13.60
C ALA A 134 -17.87 -2.67 -13.21
N VAL A 135 -18.03 -3.05 -11.96
CA VAL A 135 -19.30 -3.57 -11.47
C VAL A 135 -20.26 -2.37 -11.46
N THR A 136 -21.19 -2.41 -12.43
CA THR A 136 -22.41 -1.62 -12.61
C THR A 136 -22.62 -0.37 -11.73
N GLY A 137 -22.29 0.79 -12.29
CA GLY A 137 -22.95 2.08 -12.01
C GLY A 137 -23.41 2.73 -13.33
N PRO A 138 -24.41 3.63 -13.34
CA PRO A 138 -24.94 4.25 -14.57
C PRO A 138 -23.91 5.21 -15.17
N GLY A 139 -22.98 4.64 -15.93
CA GLY A 139 -21.84 5.31 -16.56
C GLY A 139 -20.80 4.34 -17.14
N ALA A 140 -21.13 3.04 -17.23
CA ALA A 140 -20.22 1.98 -17.68
C ALA A 140 -19.93 2.08 -19.19
N GLY A 141 -18.96 2.92 -19.53
CA GLY A 141 -18.42 3.02 -20.87
C GLY A 141 -17.12 3.79 -20.89
N LYS A 142 -16.00 3.11 -20.64
CA LYS A 142 -14.83 3.02 -21.56
C LYS A 142 -13.55 2.56 -20.83
N SER A 143 -12.89 1.62 -21.53
CA SER A 143 -11.51 1.16 -21.47
C SER A 143 -10.62 1.67 -20.32
N ALA A 144 -10.37 0.78 -19.37
CA ALA A 144 -9.13 0.77 -18.63
C ALA A 144 -7.96 0.65 -19.63
N GLY A 145 -7.11 1.67 -19.69
CA GLY A 145 -5.96 1.70 -20.60
C GLY A 145 -4.96 0.60 -20.29
N GLU A 146 -4.30 0.09 -21.34
CA GLU A 146 -3.17 -0.87 -21.36
C GLU A 146 -2.86 -1.56 -20.01
N LEU A 147 -3.77 -2.44 -19.61
CA LEU A 147 -3.63 -3.26 -18.42
C LEU A 147 -2.60 -4.36 -18.72
N ARG A 148 -1.71 -4.63 -17.76
CA ARG A 148 -0.72 -5.71 -17.88
C ARG A 148 -1.44 -7.06 -18.01
N GLU A 149 -0.95 -7.98 -18.85
CA GLU A 149 -1.53 -9.34 -18.99
C GLU A 149 -1.63 -10.08 -17.64
N GLU A 150 -0.68 -9.81 -16.72
CA GLU A 150 -0.63 -10.38 -15.37
C GLU A 150 -1.52 -9.64 -14.34
N GLY A 151 -2.16 -8.54 -14.74
CA GLY A 151 -2.91 -7.64 -13.86
C GLY A 151 -2.04 -6.64 -13.09
N ASP A 152 -2.70 -5.61 -12.55
CA ASP A 152 -2.08 -4.49 -11.85
C ASP A 152 -1.93 -4.78 -10.35
N ILE A 153 -0.76 -4.49 -9.77
CA ILE A 153 -0.52 -4.72 -8.35
C ILE A 153 -1.24 -3.65 -7.52
N VAL A 154 -2.17 -4.10 -6.67
CA VAL A 154 -3.06 -3.21 -5.88
C VAL A 154 -2.97 -3.45 -4.37
N ALA A 155 -2.31 -4.50 -3.91
CA ALA A 155 -1.96 -4.68 -2.50
C ALA A 155 -0.57 -5.32 -2.37
N VAL A 156 0.26 -4.75 -1.49
CA VAL A 156 1.63 -5.22 -1.21
C VAL A 156 1.94 -5.14 0.28
N ARG A 157 2.86 -5.96 0.75
CA ARG A 157 3.36 -5.94 2.13
C ARG A 157 4.87 -6.12 2.15
N GLN A 158 5.55 -5.40 3.03
CA GLN A 158 6.97 -5.58 3.30
C GLN A 158 7.25 -5.40 4.79
N GLY A 159 7.49 -6.52 5.49
CA GLY A 159 7.71 -6.49 6.95
C GLY A 159 6.52 -5.90 7.72
N ASN A 160 6.73 -4.75 8.36
CA ASN A 160 5.74 -3.99 9.13
C ASN A 160 4.86 -3.06 8.28
N VAL A 161 5.10 -2.98 6.97
CA VAL A 161 4.40 -2.04 6.09
C VAL A 161 3.41 -2.78 5.20
N PHE A 162 2.16 -2.33 5.20
CA PHE A 162 1.10 -2.79 4.31
C PHE A 162 0.60 -1.63 3.45
N GLY A 163 0.39 -1.88 2.17
CA GLY A 163 -0.04 -0.86 1.22
C GLY A 163 -1.17 -1.37 0.32
N THR A 164 -2.23 -0.59 0.16
CA THR A 164 -3.35 -0.89 -0.74
C THR A 164 -3.68 0.30 -1.62
N ALA A 165 -4.00 0.05 -2.89
CA ALA A 165 -4.40 1.08 -3.85
C ALA A 165 -5.89 1.47 -3.73
N PHE A 166 -6.72 0.58 -3.19
CA PHE A 166 -8.14 0.78 -2.96
C PHE A 166 -8.46 1.33 -1.57
N HIS A 167 -9.72 1.71 -1.39
CA HIS A 167 -10.31 2.29 -0.18
C HIS A 167 -11.18 1.26 0.57
N PRO A 168 -10.59 0.39 1.40
CA PRO A 168 -11.34 -0.59 2.18
C PRO A 168 -12.30 0.06 3.19
N GLU A 169 -12.02 1.30 3.62
CA GLU A 169 -12.83 2.07 4.56
C GLU A 169 -14.17 2.54 3.98
N LEU A 170 -14.28 2.57 2.65
CA LEU A 170 -15.53 2.92 1.95
C LEU A 170 -16.44 1.71 1.75
N THR A 171 -16.01 0.54 2.20
CA THR A 171 -16.79 -0.70 2.16
C THR A 171 -17.46 -0.95 3.51
N GLY A 172 -18.54 -1.73 3.52
CA GLY A 172 -19.12 -2.25 4.77
C GLY A 172 -18.36 -3.45 5.35
N ASP A 173 -17.22 -3.83 4.75
CA ASP A 173 -16.51 -5.07 5.06
C ASP A 173 -15.25 -4.82 5.91
N GLY A 174 -15.34 -5.19 7.18
CA GLY A 174 -14.26 -5.03 8.16
C GLY A 174 -13.15 -6.09 8.09
N ARG A 175 -13.22 -7.11 7.22
CA ARG A 175 -12.30 -8.27 7.25
C ARG A 175 -10.83 -7.86 7.14
N ILE A 176 -10.51 -6.94 6.22
CA ILE A 176 -9.14 -6.46 6.02
C ILE A 176 -8.61 -5.62 7.18
N HIS A 177 -9.49 -4.83 7.82
CA HIS A 177 -9.16 -4.06 9.01
C HIS A 177 -8.89 -4.99 10.21
N GLY A 178 -9.78 -5.97 10.44
CA GLY A 178 -9.61 -6.97 11.49
C GLY A 178 -8.35 -7.81 11.30
N TRP A 179 -8.07 -8.24 10.07
CA TRP A 179 -6.82 -8.91 9.72
C TRP A 179 -5.60 -8.06 10.06
N TRP A 180 -5.61 -6.78 9.69
CA TRP A 180 -4.50 -5.87 9.95
C TRP A 180 -4.31 -5.63 11.45
N LEU A 181 -5.38 -5.37 12.20
CA LEU A 181 -5.33 -5.22 13.65
C LEU A 181 -4.78 -6.49 14.33
N GLY A 182 -5.09 -7.68 13.82
CA GLY A 182 -4.46 -8.92 14.28
C GLY A 182 -2.94 -8.94 14.07
N LYS A 183 -2.43 -8.37 12.98
CA LYS A 183 -0.97 -8.20 12.76
C LYS A 183 -0.37 -7.18 13.73
N VAL A 184 -1.08 -6.09 14.02
CA VAL A 184 -0.66 -5.09 15.02
C VAL A 184 -0.60 -5.72 16.41
N GLY A 185 -1.63 -6.48 16.81
CA GLY A 185 -1.68 -7.18 18.10
C GLY A 185 -0.47 -8.10 18.30
N LYS A 186 -0.17 -8.95 17.30
CA LYS A 186 1.01 -9.82 17.32
C LYS A 186 2.33 -9.07 17.45
N TRP A 187 2.45 -7.91 16.82
CA TRP A 187 3.64 -7.07 16.96
C TRP A 187 3.77 -6.49 18.37
N VAL A 188 2.65 -6.03 18.97
CA VAL A 188 2.64 -5.51 20.34
C VAL A 188 2.98 -6.61 21.35
N GLU A 189 2.42 -7.81 21.18
CA GLU A 189 2.72 -8.98 22.02
C GLU A 189 4.21 -9.35 21.92
N GLY A 190 4.76 -9.43 20.71
CA GLY A 190 6.18 -9.72 20.51
C GLY A 190 7.12 -8.69 21.14
N LYS A 191 6.72 -7.41 21.23
CA LYS A 191 7.49 -6.36 21.94
C LYS A 191 7.44 -6.52 23.45
N LYS A 192 6.28 -6.92 24.00
CA LYS A 192 6.13 -7.22 25.44
C LYS A 192 7.01 -8.41 25.84
N ASP A 193 7.01 -9.47 25.03
CA ASP A 193 7.82 -10.66 25.28
C ASP A 193 9.33 -10.38 25.16
N ALA A 194 9.72 -9.42 24.32
CA ALA A 194 11.11 -8.97 24.17
C ALA A 194 11.60 -8.03 25.30
N GLY A 195 10.76 -7.71 26.30
CA GLY A 195 11.12 -6.85 27.43
C GLY A 195 11.27 -5.37 27.07
N GLU A 196 10.91 -4.96 25.86
CA GLU A 196 10.85 -3.56 25.45
C GLU A 196 9.51 -2.98 25.91
N GLY A 197 9.47 -2.52 27.16
CA GLY A 197 8.31 -1.85 27.73
C GLY A 197 7.84 -0.71 26.83
N VAL A 198 6.60 -0.79 26.36
CA VAL A 198 5.91 0.32 25.69
C VAL A 198 5.77 1.42 26.74
N SER A 199 6.66 2.40 26.72
CA SER A 199 6.52 3.61 27.52
C SER A 199 5.26 4.35 27.05
N GLU A 200 4.26 4.43 27.93
CA GLU A 200 3.04 5.23 27.78
C GLU A 200 3.32 6.72 27.52
#